data_AF-A0A269YJA4-F1
#
_entry.id   AF-A0A269YJA4-F1
#
_cell.length_a   1.000
_cell.length_b   1.000
_cell.length_c   1.000
_cell.angle_alpha   90.00
_cell.angle_beta   90.00
_cell.angle_gamma   90.00
#
_symmetry.space_group_name_H-M   'P 1'
#
loop_
_entity.id
_entity.type
_entity.pdbx_description
1 polymer ?
#
loop_
_entity_poly.entity_id
_entity_poly.type
_entity_poly.pdbx_seq_one_letter_code
_entity_poly.pdbx_strand_id
1 'polypeptide(L)'
;MGQHHKSARKSKGRKRNTSIKTIIAVIVILAGMWLGVGQQPTNWNTFVNHIASSLFPSNKSVKSDQLAKLDYHSGDPSYIFVNHNKAQLDPDTWKTNRVIYANLDNFNRTSTGNLAYLAPRNVVSDNNRVRQFVEPTAWHQKFVNGQPIINRGHLIAYSISGGIDTSGRYHPNNSVGDQNNPKNLFTQTSFSNQRVQTIFESKIREALRRGNRVIFFAKPIFRGNELMARGIHLEAISTNRSLNFNVYLFNVQSDIQFDYASGRSHIDRSMKVPEP
;
A
#
# COMPACT_ATOMS: atom_id res chain seq x y z
N MET A 1 55.57 47.67 3.62
CA MET A 1 54.15 47.52 3.98
C MET A 1 53.35 47.47 2.69
N GLY A 2 53.07 46.27 2.17
CA GLY A 2 52.34 46.06 0.91
C GLY A 2 51.10 45.22 1.16
N GLN A 3 49.92 45.80 0.90
CA GLN A 3 48.66 45.08 0.89
C GLN A 3 48.47 44.38 -0.46
N HIS A 4 48.39 43.05 -0.46
CA HIS A 4 47.87 42.27 -1.58
C HIS A 4 46.61 41.54 -1.11
N HIS A 5 45.44 42.02 -1.55
CA HIS A 5 44.18 41.30 -1.48
C HIS A 5 44.23 40.10 -2.45
N LYS A 6 44.16 38.86 -1.94
CA LYS A 6 43.79 37.69 -2.74
C LYS A 6 42.30 37.40 -2.51
N SER A 7 41.49 37.57 -3.55
CA SER A 7 40.09 37.12 -3.54
C SER A 7 40.01 35.62 -3.81
N ALA A 8 39.25 34.90 -2.99
CA ALA A 8 38.97 33.48 -3.17
C ALA A 8 37.61 33.29 -3.86
N ARG A 9 37.59 33.16 -5.20
CA ARG A 9 37.46 31.81 -5.78
C ARG A 9 36.30 30.87 -5.42
N LYS A 10 35.12 31.28 -4.92
CA LYS A 10 34.03 30.30 -4.61
C LYS A 10 33.51 29.59 -5.86
N SER A 11 33.99 28.37 -6.12
CA SER A 11 33.44 27.42 -7.09
C SER A 11 32.09 26.88 -6.59
N LYS A 12 30.98 27.31 -7.20
CA LYS A 12 29.68 26.65 -7.08
C LYS A 12 29.71 25.33 -7.85
N GLY A 13 29.95 24.22 -7.13
CA GLY A 13 29.72 22.88 -7.65
C GLY A 13 28.22 22.68 -7.95
N ARG A 14 27.86 22.72 -9.22
CA ARG A 14 26.51 22.42 -9.71
C ARG A 14 26.25 20.92 -9.49
N LYS A 15 25.61 20.54 -8.38
CA LYS A 15 25.13 19.17 -8.18
C LYS A 15 24.17 18.82 -9.32
N ARG A 16 24.60 17.90 -10.17
CA ARG A 16 23.82 17.34 -11.29
C ARG A 16 22.65 16.56 -10.70
N ASN A 17 21.46 17.16 -10.66
CA ASN A 17 20.21 16.47 -10.35
C ASN A 17 19.86 15.49 -11.49
N THR A 18 20.21 14.21 -11.31
CA THR A 18 19.81 13.12 -12.19
C THR A 18 18.29 12.96 -12.24
N SER A 19 17.58 13.22 -11.14
CA SER A 19 16.12 13.10 -11.05
C SER A 19 15.34 14.05 -11.98
N ILE A 20 15.88 15.24 -12.27
CA ILE A 20 15.25 16.19 -13.19
C ILE A 20 15.36 15.71 -14.65
N LYS A 21 16.47 15.05 -15.01
CA LYS A 21 16.65 14.50 -16.36
C LYS A 21 15.70 13.33 -16.63
N THR A 22 15.41 12.52 -15.63
CA THR A 22 14.49 11.37 -15.75
C THR A 22 13.03 11.82 -15.93
N ILE A 23 12.60 12.86 -15.20
CA ILE A 23 11.26 13.46 -15.36
C ILE A 23 11.10 14.11 -16.74
N ILE A 24 12.12 14.83 -17.21
CA ILE A 24 12.12 15.43 -18.54
C ILE A 24 12.03 14.34 -19.63
N ALA A 25 12.74 13.23 -19.48
CA ALA A 25 12.68 12.12 -20.44
C ALA A 25 11.27 11.52 -20.55
N VAL A 26 10.57 11.31 -19.43
CA VAL A 26 9.19 10.78 -19.41
C VAL A 26 8.21 11.77 -20.05
N ILE A 27 8.33 13.07 -19.75
CA ILE A 27 7.47 14.11 -20.34
C ILE A 27 7.71 14.23 -21.85
N VAL A 28 8.96 14.17 -22.31
CA VAL A 28 9.32 14.23 -23.74
C VAL A 28 8.78 13.02 -24.49
N ILE A 29 8.87 11.82 -23.90
CA ILE A 29 8.35 10.58 -24.49
C ILE A 29 6.81 10.61 -24.58
N LEU A 30 6.13 11.08 -23.54
CA LEU A 30 4.67 11.24 -23.51
C LEU A 30 4.17 12.35 -24.46
N ALA A 31 4.89 13.47 -24.54
CA ALA A 31 4.58 14.57 -25.46
C ALA A 31 4.79 14.19 -26.93
N GLY A 32 5.86 13.46 -27.25
CA GLY A 32 6.11 12.94 -28.60
C GLY A 32 5.04 11.95 -29.07
N MET A 33 4.46 11.17 -28.15
CA MET A 33 3.34 10.27 -28.44
C MET A 33 2.01 11.00 -28.65
N TRP A 34 1.76 12.12 -27.95
CA TRP A 34 0.55 12.93 -28.13
C TRP A 34 0.58 13.77 -29.42
N LEU A 35 1.77 14.14 -29.89
CA LEU A 35 1.99 14.89 -31.13
C LEU A 35 2.16 14.01 -32.39
N GLY A 36 2.07 12.68 -32.27
CA GLY A 36 2.07 11.76 -33.41
C GLY A 36 3.42 11.55 -34.11
N VAL A 37 4.54 11.88 -33.47
CA VAL A 37 5.89 11.83 -34.09
C VAL A 37 6.60 10.48 -33.84
N GLY A 38 5.95 9.51 -33.20
CA GLY A 38 6.54 8.20 -32.89
C GLY A 38 5.60 7.02 -33.16
N GLN A 39 6.18 5.86 -33.47
CA GLN A 39 5.43 4.62 -33.65
C GLN A 39 4.68 4.27 -32.35
N GLN A 40 3.35 4.19 -32.45
CA GLN A 40 2.47 3.78 -31.36
C GLN A 40 2.73 2.29 -31.04
N PRO A 41 3.02 1.93 -29.79
CA PRO A 41 3.25 0.53 -29.43
C PRO A 41 1.96 -0.28 -29.58
N THR A 42 2.07 -1.44 -30.24
CA THR A 42 0.94 -2.34 -30.50
C THR A 42 0.36 -2.98 -29.23
N ASN A 43 1.08 -2.91 -28.10
CA ASN A 43 0.59 -3.37 -26.80
C ASN A 43 1.09 -2.47 -25.65
N TRP A 44 0.16 -1.66 -25.14
CA TRP A 44 0.38 -0.74 -24.02
C TRP A 44 0.87 -1.41 -22.74
N ASN A 45 0.49 -2.66 -22.47
CA ASN A 45 0.90 -3.36 -21.26
C ASN A 45 2.39 -3.71 -21.27
N THR A 46 2.94 -4.12 -22.42
CA THR A 46 4.36 -4.45 -22.56
C THR A 46 5.22 -3.20 -22.39
N PHE A 47 4.79 -2.08 -22.96
CA PHE A 47 5.48 -0.80 -22.87
C PHE A 47 5.48 -0.24 -21.44
N VAL A 48 4.34 -0.24 -20.75
CA VAL A 48 4.24 0.21 -19.35
C VAL A 48 5.06 -0.69 -18.42
N ASN A 49 5.05 -2.00 -18.63
CA ASN A 49 5.86 -2.92 -17.83
C ASN A 49 7.36 -2.69 -18.06
N HIS A 50 7.78 -2.40 -19.30
CA HIS A 50 9.18 -2.10 -19.62
C HIS A 50 9.64 -0.78 -18.98
N ILE A 51 8.79 0.25 -18.98
CA ILE A 51 9.08 1.53 -18.32
C ILE A 51 9.07 1.38 -16.78
N ALA A 52 8.10 0.67 -16.21
CA ALA A 52 8.05 0.44 -14.76
C ALA A 52 9.27 -0.36 -14.28
N SER A 53 9.70 -1.39 -15.04
CA SER A 53 10.88 -2.20 -14.71
C SER A 53 12.21 -1.44 -14.83
N SER A 54 12.27 -0.42 -15.68
CA SER A 54 13.47 0.42 -15.85
C SER A 54 13.52 1.62 -14.90
N LEU A 55 12.37 2.07 -14.38
CA LEU A 55 12.27 3.16 -13.40
C LEU A 55 12.26 2.71 -11.94
N PHE A 56 11.81 1.49 -11.66
CA PHE A 56 11.80 0.90 -10.31
C PHE A 56 12.56 -0.43 -10.33
N PRO A 57 13.89 -0.41 -10.11
CA PRO A 57 14.69 -1.61 -10.06
C PRO A 57 14.47 -2.31 -8.71
N SER A 58 13.28 -2.89 -8.51
CA SER A 58 13.08 -3.95 -7.52
C SER A 58 12.53 -5.18 -8.24
N ASN A 59 13.43 -5.86 -8.96
CA ASN A 59 13.25 -7.24 -9.41
C ASN A 59 13.25 -8.25 -8.24
N LYS A 60 13.25 -7.79 -6.99
CA LYS A 60 13.33 -8.64 -5.80
C LYS A 60 11.93 -9.09 -5.41
N SER A 61 11.42 -10.08 -6.13
CA SER A 61 10.24 -10.82 -5.72
C SER A 61 10.59 -11.73 -4.54
N VAL A 62 9.92 -11.54 -3.41
CA VAL A 62 10.08 -12.38 -2.21
C VAL A 62 8.96 -13.42 -2.16
N LYS A 63 9.19 -14.58 -1.53
CA LYS A 63 8.15 -15.57 -1.25
C LYS A 63 7.32 -15.15 -0.02
N SER A 64 6.03 -15.51 0.00
CA SER A 64 5.11 -15.10 1.08
C SER A 64 5.53 -15.56 2.49
N ASP A 65 6.20 -16.71 2.61
CA ASP A 65 6.69 -17.28 3.87
C ASP A 65 7.93 -16.56 4.43
N GLN A 66 8.58 -15.71 3.63
CA GLN A 66 9.75 -14.94 4.02
C GLN A 66 9.40 -13.54 4.53
N LEU A 67 8.16 -13.08 4.38
CA LEU A 67 7.79 -11.69 4.67
C LEU A 67 8.06 -11.27 6.12
N ALA A 68 7.86 -12.17 7.10
CA ALA A 68 8.12 -11.87 8.51
C ALA A 68 9.62 -11.69 8.84
N LYS A 69 10.52 -12.12 7.95
CA LYS A 69 11.98 -12.02 8.09
C LYS A 69 12.55 -10.73 7.48
N LEU A 70 11.74 -9.96 6.78
CA LEU A 70 12.17 -8.71 6.18
C LEU A 70 12.29 -7.62 7.25
N ASP A 71 13.34 -6.82 7.13
CA ASP A 71 13.49 -5.54 7.81
C ASP A 71 13.50 -4.44 6.73
N TYR A 72 12.84 -3.32 7.04
CA TYR A 72 12.87 -2.16 6.17
C TYR A 72 14.17 -1.38 6.38
N HIS A 73 14.84 -0.97 5.30
CA HIS A 73 15.99 -0.09 5.38
C HIS A 73 15.58 1.32 4.95
N SER A 74 15.99 2.32 5.73
CA SER A 74 15.72 3.74 5.43
C SER A 74 16.15 4.09 4.00
N GLY A 75 15.22 4.65 3.22
CA GLY A 75 15.41 4.99 1.82
C GLY A 75 14.93 3.94 0.82
N ASP A 76 14.59 2.72 1.26
CA ASP A 76 14.04 1.69 0.39
C ASP A 76 12.59 2.01 -0.05
N PRO A 77 12.11 1.44 -1.17
CA PRO A 77 10.71 1.55 -1.56
C PRO A 77 9.75 1.10 -0.46
N SER A 78 8.63 1.80 -0.32
CA SER A 78 7.63 1.56 0.73
C SER A 78 6.82 0.27 0.57
N TYR A 79 6.95 -0.40 -0.58
CA TYR A 79 6.39 -1.73 -0.85
C TYR A 79 7.30 -2.51 -1.81
N ILE A 80 7.12 -3.82 -1.84
CA ILE A 80 7.81 -4.73 -2.77
C ILE A 80 6.82 -5.67 -3.45
N PHE A 81 7.25 -6.24 -4.58
CA PHE A 81 6.53 -7.34 -5.22
C PHE A 81 6.79 -8.66 -4.50
N VAL A 82 5.74 -9.48 -4.46
CA VAL A 82 5.75 -10.83 -3.90
C VAL A 82 5.33 -11.78 -5.02
N ASN A 83 5.97 -12.94 -5.12
CA ASN A 83 5.69 -13.94 -6.16
C ASN A 83 5.55 -13.33 -7.59
N HIS A 84 6.49 -12.48 -7.99
CA HIS A 84 6.55 -11.79 -9.28
C HIS A 84 5.31 -10.92 -9.55
N ASN A 85 4.75 -10.35 -8.48
CA ASN A 85 3.52 -9.56 -8.51
C ASN A 85 2.32 -10.36 -9.06
N LYS A 86 2.29 -11.68 -8.81
CA LYS A 86 1.19 -12.56 -9.20
C LYS A 86 0.49 -13.11 -7.96
N ALA A 87 -0.81 -12.84 -7.84
CA ALA A 87 -1.64 -13.42 -6.80
C ALA A 87 -1.63 -14.95 -6.92
N GLN A 88 -1.60 -15.64 -5.79
CA GLN A 88 -1.73 -17.10 -5.72
C GLN A 88 -3.18 -17.55 -5.51
N LEU A 89 -4.12 -16.62 -5.68
CA LEU A 89 -5.56 -16.82 -5.51
C LEU A 89 -6.17 -17.43 -6.77
N ASP A 90 -7.12 -18.36 -6.59
CA ASP A 90 -7.87 -18.95 -7.70
C ASP A 90 -9.16 -18.17 -8.00
N PRO A 91 -9.24 -17.43 -9.13
CA PRO A 91 -10.42 -16.65 -9.51
C PRO A 91 -11.68 -17.48 -9.78
N ASP A 92 -11.55 -18.79 -9.98
CA ASP A 92 -12.64 -19.65 -10.43
C ASP A 92 -13.38 -20.32 -9.26
N THR A 93 -12.78 -20.37 -8.06
CA THR A 93 -13.33 -21.07 -6.89
C THR A 93 -14.33 -20.26 -6.06
N TRP A 94 -14.39 -18.94 -6.23
CA TRP A 94 -15.25 -18.05 -5.44
C TRP A 94 -16.40 -17.49 -6.26
N LYS A 95 -17.63 -17.66 -5.77
CA LYS A 95 -18.85 -17.18 -6.44
C LYS A 95 -19.76 -16.32 -5.55
N THR A 96 -19.61 -16.40 -4.23
CA THR A 96 -20.49 -15.73 -3.27
C THR A 96 -19.88 -14.44 -2.77
N ASN A 97 -20.61 -13.33 -2.89
CA ASN A 97 -20.17 -12.03 -2.38
C ASN A 97 -20.18 -12.03 -0.85
N ARG A 98 -18.98 -12.08 -0.27
CA ARG A 98 -18.76 -12.15 1.18
C ARG A 98 -17.32 -11.77 1.52
N VAL A 99 -17.07 -11.49 2.78
CA VAL A 99 -15.73 -11.45 3.36
C VAL A 99 -15.62 -12.59 4.38
N ILE A 100 -14.56 -13.36 4.32
CA ILE A 100 -14.18 -14.26 5.41
C ILE A 100 -13.27 -13.47 6.34
N TYR A 101 -13.84 -13.02 7.45
CA TYR A 101 -13.09 -12.43 8.56
C TYR A 101 -12.51 -13.53 9.42
N ALA A 102 -11.18 -13.61 9.50
CA ALA A 102 -10.53 -14.53 10.42
C ALA A 102 -10.73 -14.10 11.88
N ASN A 103 -10.75 -15.07 12.79
CA ASN A 103 -10.68 -14.74 14.21
C ASN A 103 -9.33 -14.09 14.53
N LEU A 104 -9.35 -13.24 15.56
CA LEU A 104 -8.11 -12.75 16.15
C LEU A 104 -7.31 -13.93 16.71
N ASP A 105 -5.98 -13.85 16.62
CA ASP A 105 -5.12 -14.85 17.25
C ASP A 105 -5.06 -14.68 18.78
N ASN A 106 -4.27 -15.52 19.45
CA ASN A 106 -4.14 -15.52 20.91
C ASN A 106 -3.51 -14.24 21.49
N PHE A 107 -2.98 -13.34 20.64
CA PHE A 107 -2.51 -12.00 21.02
C PHE A 107 -3.51 -10.91 20.66
N ASN A 108 -4.73 -11.26 20.25
CA ASN A 108 -5.78 -10.39 19.73
C ASN A 108 -5.43 -9.69 18.40
N ARG A 109 -4.60 -10.31 17.55
CA ARG A 109 -4.14 -9.73 16.28
C ARG A 109 -4.87 -10.33 15.07
N THR A 110 -4.97 -9.57 13.99
CA THR A 110 -5.52 -9.99 12.69
C THR A 110 -4.50 -10.78 11.83
N SER A 111 -3.71 -11.67 12.45
CA SER A 111 -2.53 -12.30 11.83
C SER A 111 -2.82 -13.38 10.78
N THR A 112 -4.03 -13.94 10.75
CA THR A 112 -4.45 -14.94 9.76
C THR A 112 -4.79 -14.31 8.40
N GLY A 113 -5.22 -13.04 8.40
CA GLY A 113 -5.67 -12.31 7.22
C GLY A 113 -7.13 -12.57 6.85
N ASN A 114 -7.69 -11.70 6.00
CA ASN A 114 -9.08 -11.73 5.55
C ASN A 114 -9.13 -11.96 4.05
N LEU A 115 -10.14 -12.73 3.61
CA LEU A 115 -10.36 -13.06 2.20
C LEU A 115 -11.72 -12.55 1.75
N ALA A 116 -11.76 -11.70 0.74
CA ALA A 116 -12.96 -11.08 0.22
C ALA A 116 -13.24 -11.53 -1.21
N TYR A 117 -14.50 -11.83 -1.52
CA TYR A 117 -15.00 -11.88 -2.89
C TYR A 117 -15.92 -10.70 -3.13
N LEU A 118 -15.41 -9.71 -3.86
CA LEU A 118 -16.01 -8.40 -4.05
C LEU A 118 -16.67 -8.29 -5.44
N ALA A 119 -17.74 -7.52 -5.49
CA ALA A 119 -18.53 -7.24 -6.68
C ALA A 119 -18.76 -5.73 -6.83
N PRO A 120 -19.19 -5.24 -8.01
CA PRO A 120 -19.39 -3.81 -8.25
C PRO A 120 -20.24 -3.11 -7.19
N ARG A 121 -21.26 -3.81 -6.67
CA ARG A 121 -22.17 -3.34 -5.62
C ARG A 121 -21.54 -3.10 -4.24
N ASN A 122 -20.30 -3.51 -4.00
CA ASN A 122 -19.61 -3.23 -2.73
C ASN A 122 -18.87 -1.88 -2.74
N VAL A 123 -18.81 -1.20 -3.89
CA VAL A 123 -18.16 0.12 -3.96
C VAL A 123 -19.08 1.17 -3.38
N VAL A 124 -18.62 1.86 -2.33
CA VAL A 124 -19.38 2.89 -1.61
C VAL A 124 -18.54 4.15 -1.41
N SER A 125 -19.21 5.31 -1.29
CA SER A 125 -18.59 6.59 -0.95
C SER A 125 -18.42 6.75 0.56
N ASP A 126 -17.47 7.58 0.99
CA ASP A 126 -17.19 7.83 2.41
C ASP A 126 -18.28 8.64 3.16
N ASN A 127 -19.34 9.09 2.48
CA ASN A 127 -20.40 9.93 3.04
C ASN A 127 -21.09 9.35 4.28
N ASN A 128 -21.18 8.01 4.38
CA ASN A 128 -21.82 7.31 5.51
C ASN A 128 -20.81 6.77 6.53
N ARG A 129 -19.56 7.25 6.48
CA ARG A 129 -18.52 6.85 7.43
C ARG A 129 -18.72 7.58 8.74
N VAL A 130 -18.76 6.83 9.83
CA VAL A 130 -18.88 7.32 11.20
C VAL A 130 -17.54 7.25 11.92
N ARG A 131 -17.49 7.86 13.10
CA ARG A 131 -16.31 7.82 13.97
C ARG A 131 -15.93 6.37 14.30
N GLN A 132 -14.64 6.06 14.13
CA GLN A 132 -14.07 4.77 14.48
C GLN A 132 -13.50 4.80 15.90
N PHE A 133 -13.69 3.71 16.65
CA PHE A 133 -13.33 3.64 18.06
C PHE A 133 -12.47 2.43 18.43
N VAL A 134 -12.46 1.36 17.65
CA VAL A 134 -11.63 0.18 17.93
C VAL A 134 -10.15 0.55 17.91
N GLU A 135 -9.44 0.22 18.98
CA GLU A 135 -7.98 0.36 19.05
C GLU A 135 -7.37 -1.03 18.93
N PRO A 136 -6.73 -1.38 17.79
CA PRO A 136 -6.08 -2.67 17.64
C PRO A 136 -4.90 -2.82 18.61
N THR A 137 -4.29 -4.00 18.64
CA THR A 137 -3.07 -4.24 19.40
C THR A 137 -2.01 -3.18 19.09
N ALA A 138 -1.21 -2.83 20.10
CA ALA A 138 -0.09 -1.89 19.97
C ALA A 138 -0.49 -0.45 19.60
N TRP A 139 -1.74 -0.05 19.89
CA TRP A 139 -2.23 1.30 19.62
C TRP A 139 -1.64 2.34 20.59
N HIS A 140 -0.63 3.08 20.13
CA HIS A 140 0.00 4.16 20.87
C HIS A 140 0.03 5.44 20.03
N GLN A 141 -1.14 6.08 19.88
CA GLN A 141 -1.27 7.25 19.01
C GLN A 141 -0.42 8.43 19.51
N LYS A 142 0.26 9.08 18.56
CA LYS A 142 0.95 10.37 18.76
C LYS A 142 0.69 11.26 17.55
N PHE A 143 1.04 12.53 17.70
CA PHE A 143 0.94 13.51 16.63
C PHE A 143 2.29 14.15 16.39
N VAL A 144 2.67 14.26 15.11
CA VAL A 144 3.86 14.97 14.65
C VAL A 144 3.42 16.04 13.69
N ASN A 145 3.77 17.31 13.99
CA ASN A 145 3.30 18.48 13.24
C ASN A 145 1.77 18.53 13.08
N GLY A 146 1.05 18.15 14.14
CA GLY A 146 -0.42 18.11 14.15
C GLY A 146 -1.07 16.96 13.37
N GLN A 147 -0.27 16.07 12.77
CA GLN A 147 -0.77 14.91 12.02
C GLN A 147 -0.63 13.62 12.83
N PRO A 148 -1.62 12.71 12.81
CA PRO A 148 -1.51 11.40 13.44
C PRO A 148 -0.39 10.58 12.78
N ILE A 149 0.23 9.69 13.56
CA ILE A 149 1.31 8.83 13.05
C ILE A 149 0.84 7.40 12.77
N ILE A 150 -0.29 7.00 13.36
CA ILE A 150 -0.95 5.73 13.09
C ILE A 150 -2.44 5.94 12.82
N ASN A 151 -3.00 5.00 12.07
CA ASN A 151 -4.38 4.87 11.68
C ASN A 151 -4.89 3.46 11.98
N ARG A 152 -6.22 3.33 12.02
CA ARG A 152 -6.93 2.04 12.02
C ARG A 152 -6.87 1.46 10.61
N GLY A 153 -5.83 0.70 10.32
CA GLY A 153 -5.62 0.08 9.02
C GLY A 153 -6.67 -1.00 8.78
N HIS A 154 -7.52 -0.83 7.77
CA HIS A 154 -8.49 -1.86 7.40
C HIS A 154 -7.79 -2.90 6.53
N LEU A 155 -8.06 -4.19 6.76
CA LEU A 155 -7.61 -5.24 5.84
C LEU A 155 -8.45 -5.17 4.56
N ILE A 156 -9.78 -5.10 4.71
CA ILE A 156 -10.74 -4.84 3.63
C ILE A 156 -11.32 -3.44 3.83
N ALA A 157 -11.00 -2.51 2.93
CA ALA A 157 -11.36 -1.11 3.10
C ALA A 157 -12.87 -0.87 3.06
N TYR A 158 -13.30 0.15 3.79
CA TYR A 158 -14.68 0.67 3.80
C TYR A 158 -15.24 0.83 2.37
N SER A 159 -14.50 1.54 1.52
CA SER A 159 -14.93 1.91 0.16
C SER A 159 -15.16 0.73 -0.81
N ILE A 160 -14.77 -0.49 -0.44
CA ILE A 160 -14.95 -1.71 -1.24
C ILE A 160 -15.67 -2.84 -0.48
N SER A 161 -16.16 -2.57 0.74
CA SER A 161 -16.87 -3.54 1.59
C SER A 161 -18.34 -3.19 1.79
N GLY A 162 -18.90 -2.29 0.97
CA GLY A 162 -20.28 -1.86 1.05
C GLY A 162 -21.27 -3.03 1.12
N GLY A 163 -22.16 -2.99 2.11
CA GLY A 163 -23.17 -4.00 2.34
C GLY A 163 -22.68 -5.30 2.96
N ILE A 164 -21.39 -5.43 3.24
CA ILE A 164 -20.85 -6.57 4.01
C ILE A 164 -20.98 -6.26 5.50
N ASP A 165 -21.71 -7.11 6.24
CA ASP A 165 -21.81 -6.99 7.69
C ASP A 165 -20.57 -7.51 8.42
N THR A 166 -20.54 -7.37 9.75
CA THR A 166 -19.42 -7.83 10.60
C THR A 166 -19.26 -9.36 10.65
N SER A 167 -20.29 -10.12 10.23
CA SER A 167 -20.20 -11.57 10.02
C SER A 167 -19.64 -11.95 8.65
N GLY A 168 -19.41 -10.96 7.78
CA GLY A 168 -18.88 -11.15 6.44
C GLY A 168 -19.95 -11.39 5.37
N ARG A 169 -21.24 -11.31 5.71
CA ARG A 169 -22.35 -11.57 4.77
C ARG A 169 -22.79 -10.30 4.07
N TYR A 170 -23.10 -10.41 2.79
CA TYR A 170 -23.65 -9.30 2.01
C TYR A 170 -25.15 -9.12 2.25
N HIS A 171 -25.56 -7.87 2.47
CA HIS A 171 -26.94 -7.44 2.61
C HIS A 171 -27.19 -6.29 1.62
N PRO A 172 -28.09 -6.45 0.63
CA PRO A 172 -28.31 -5.44 -0.41
C PRO A 172 -28.90 -4.13 0.12
N ASN A 173 -29.57 -4.16 1.28
CA ASN A 173 -30.17 -2.99 1.90
C ASN A 173 -29.19 -2.21 2.79
N ASN A 174 -27.95 -2.67 2.91
CA ASN A 174 -26.89 -1.98 3.62
C ASN A 174 -25.92 -1.37 2.60
N SER A 175 -25.76 -0.04 2.63
CA SER A 175 -24.87 0.71 1.74
C SER A 175 -23.61 1.21 2.45
N VAL A 176 -23.32 0.68 3.64
CA VAL A 176 -22.20 1.08 4.49
C VAL A 176 -21.13 -0.01 4.42
N GLY A 177 -19.87 0.40 4.31
CA GLY A 177 -18.72 -0.50 4.41
C GLY A 177 -18.37 -0.86 5.85
N ASP A 178 -17.44 -1.80 6.01
CA ASP A 178 -16.90 -2.16 7.33
C ASP A 178 -16.19 -0.96 7.97
N GLN A 179 -16.52 -0.66 9.24
CA GLN A 179 -16.02 0.55 9.92
C GLN A 179 -15.28 0.27 11.22
N ASN A 180 -15.74 -0.69 12.02
CA ASN A 180 -15.28 -0.91 13.40
C ASN A 180 -15.20 -2.40 13.73
N ASN A 181 -15.01 -3.27 12.74
CA ASN A 181 -14.87 -4.70 13.01
C ASN A 181 -13.46 -4.99 13.51
N PRO A 182 -13.27 -5.43 14.77
CA PRO A 182 -11.94 -5.70 15.30
C PRO A 182 -11.19 -6.77 14.50
N LYS A 183 -11.90 -7.69 13.83
CA LYS A 183 -11.32 -8.71 12.94
C LYS A 183 -10.82 -8.16 11.60
N ASN A 184 -11.04 -6.88 11.33
CA ASN A 184 -10.66 -6.22 10.08
C ASN A 184 -9.71 -5.04 10.29
N LEU A 185 -9.17 -4.86 11.51
CA LEU A 185 -8.34 -3.72 11.86
C LEU A 185 -6.96 -4.15 12.39
N PHE A 186 -5.94 -3.35 12.07
CA PHE A 186 -4.62 -3.42 12.68
C PHE A 186 -4.02 -2.02 12.84
N THR A 187 -3.03 -1.89 13.72
CA THR A 187 -2.28 -0.63 13.88
C THR A 187 -1.36 -0.42 12.68
N GLN A 188 -1.70 0.56 11.85
CA GLN A 188 -0.96 0.88 10.63
C GLN A 188 -0.46 2.32 10.69
N THR A 189 0.77 2.58 10.26
CA THR A 189 1.30 3.93 10.10
C THR A 189 0.42 4.76 9.16
N SER A 190 0.30 6.05 9.43
CA SER A 190 -0.52 6.95 8.60
C SER A 190 0.00 7.00 7.16
N PHE A 191 1.31 6.94 6.95
CA PHE A 191 1.92 6.83 5.62
C PHE A 191 1.52 5.53 4.88
N SER A 192 1.77 4.36 5.47
CA SER A 192 1.43 3.07 4.85
C SER A 192 -0.07 2.97 4.55
N ASN A 193 -0.91 3.47 5.47
CA ASN A 193 -2.37 3.44 5.33
C ASN A 193 -2.88 4.37 4.22
N GLN A 194 -2.48 5.65 4.23
CA GLN A 194 -3.09 6.69 3.38
C GLN A 194 -2.39 6.89 2.05
N ARG A 195 -1.11 6.52 1.93
CA ARG A 195 -0.31 6.70 0.71
C ARG A 195 -0.14 5.39 -0.02
N VAL A 196 0.34 4.36 0.67
CA VAL A 196 0.76 3.11 0.00
C VAL A 196 -0.43 2.18 -0.25
N GLN A 197 -1.21 1.86 0.79
CA GLN A 197 -2.32 0.91 0.66
C GLN A 197 -3.44 1.43 -0.25
N THR A 198 -3.70 2.73 -0.22
CA THR A 198 -4.70 3.38 -1.10
C THR A 198 -4.41 3.18 -2.60
N ILE A 199 -3.14 2.99 -3.01
CA ILE A 199 -2.80 2.67 -4.41
C ILE A 199 -3.46 1.35 -4.83
N PHE A 200 -3.32 0.30 -4.01
CA PHE A 200 -3.82 -1.03 -4.31
C PHE A 200 -5.33 -1.13 -4.13
N GLU A 201 -5.88 -0.48 -3.10
CA GLU A 201 -7.33 -0.35 -2.93
C GLU A 201 -7.99 0.37 -4.10
N SER A 202 -7.33 1.37 -4.68
CA SER A 202 -7.84 2.08 -5.85
C SER A 202 -7.86 1.21 -7.10
N LYS A 203 -6.83 0.38 -7.33
CA LYS A 203 -6.83 -0.62 -8.41
C LYS A 203 -8.01 -1.59 -8.30
N ILE A 204 -8.30 -2.06 -7.07
CA ILE A 204 -9.48 -2.92 -6.80
C ILE A 204 -10.76 -2.15 -7.08
N ARG A 205 -10.92 -0.96 -6.50
CA ARG A 205 -12.12 -0.12 -6.66
C ARG A 205 -12.43 0.19 -8.11
N GLU A 206 -11.41 0.50 -8.91
CA GLU A 206 -11.56 0.72 -10.35
C GLU A 206 -11.96 -0.56 -11.10
N ALA A 207 -11.36 -1.71 -10.76
CA ALA A 207 -11.77 -2.97 -11.35
C ALA A 207 -13.25 -3.29 -11.06
N LEU A 208 -13.71 -3.07 -9.82
CA LEU A 208 -15.11 -3.22 -9.43
C LEU A 208 -16.02 -2.23 -10.18
N ARG A 209 -15.62 -0.97 -10.32
CA ARG A 209 -16.36 0.04 -11.11
C ARG A 209 -16.48 -0.32 -12.59
N ARG A 210 -15.50 -1.02 -13.16
CA ARG A 210 -15.55 -1.57 -14.53
C ARG A 210 -16.41 -2.84 -14.65
N GLY A 211 -17.14 -3.22 -13.61
CA GLY A 211 -18.04 -4.39 -13.63
C GLY A 211 -17.36 -5.72 -13.27
N ASN A 212 -16.07 -5.70 -12.90
CA ASN A 212 -15.37 -6.93 -12.54
C ASN A 212 -15.73 -7.41 -11.13
N ARG A 213 -15.53 -8.71 -10.89
CA ARG A 213 -15.48 -9.29 -9.54
C ARG A 213 -14.03 -9.54 -9.16
N VAL A 214 -13.68 -9.33 -7.90
CA VAL A 214 -12.30 -9.38 -7.42
C VAL A 214 -12.23 -10.28 -6.18
N ILE A 215 -11.33 -11.25 -6.20
CA ILE A 215 -10.86 -11.92 -4.98
C ILE A 215 -9.72 -11.07 -4.43
N PHE A 216 -9.82 -10.72 -3.15
CA PHE A 216 -8.84 -9.90 -2.46
C PHE A 216 -8.48 -10.52 -1.11
N PHE A 217 -7.20 -10.80 -0.91
CA PHE A 217 -6.65 -11.28 0.35
C PHE A 217 -5.74 -10.21 0.96
N ALA A 218 -5.91 -9.97 2.26
CA ALA A 218 -5.13 -8.99 3.00
C ALA A 218 -4.68 -9.60 4.34
N LYS A 219 -3.38 -9.61 4.61
CA LYS A 219 -2.78 -10.24 5.79
C LYS A 219 -1.68 -9.37 6.41
N PRO A 220 -1.92 -8.75 7.57
CA PRO A 220 -0.86 -8.14 8.36
C PRO A 220 0.18 -9.18 8.77
N ILE A 221 1.45 -8.81 8.64
CA ILE A 221 2.59 -9.70 8.91
C ILE A 221 3.24 -9.29 10.24
N PHE A 222 3.23 -10.21 11.21
CA PHE A 222 3.85 -10.06 12.52
C PHE A 222 5.06 -10.98 12.65
N ARG A 223 6.08 -10.61 13.44
CA ARG A 223 7.19 -11.51 13.80
C ARG A 223 6.97 -12.04 15.22
N GLY A 224 6.83 -13.36 15.37
CA GLY A 224 6.62 -14.01 16.67
C GLY A 224 5.46 -13.37 17.47
N ASN A 225 5.78 -12.85 18.65
CA ASN A 225 4.82 -12.28 19.60
C ASN A 225 4.66 -10.75 19.48
N GLU A 226 5.17 -10.13 18.41
CA GLU A 226 5.01 -8.68 18.18
C GLU A 226 3.54 -8.26 18.12
N LEU A 227 3.19 -7.15 18.76
CA LEU A 227 1.83 -6.66 18.81
C LEU A 227 1.50 -5.70 17.66
N MET A 228 2.50 -5.10 17.00
CA MET A 228 2.34 -4.28 15.80
C MET A 228 2.86 -5.03 14.57
N ALA A 229 2.12 -5.01 13.47
CA ALA A 229 2.54 -5.66 12.25
C ALA A 229 3.73 -4.91 11.61
N ARG A 230 4.69 -5.65 11.07
CA ARG A 230 5.83 -5.14 10.28
C ARG A 230 5.39 -4.56 8.93
N GLY A 231 4.26 -5.03 8.43
CA GLY A 231 3.70 -4.67 7.13
C GLY A 231 2.40 -5.41 6.86
N ILE A 232 1.86 -5.25 5.67
CA ILE A 232 0.67 -5.96 5.21
C ILE A 232 0.92 -6.57 3.82
N HIS A 233 0.58 -7.85 3.69
CA HIS A 233 0.61 -8.60 2.43
C HIS A 233 -0.76 -8.51 1.77
N LEU A 234 -0.79 -8.08 0.51
CA LEU A 234 -2.00 -7.91 -0.28
C LEU A 234 -1.90 -8.72 -1.57
N GLU A 235 -2.93 -9.51 -1.86
CA GLU A 235 -3.09 -10.25 -3.11
C GLU A 235 -4.47 -9.96 -3.69
N ALA A 236 -4.55 -9.62 -4.98
CA ALA A 236 -5.84 -9.51 -5.65
C ALA A 236 -5.81 -10.07 -7.05
N ILE A 237 -6.90 -10.73 -7.44
CA ILE A 237 -7.15 -11.19 -8.80
C ILE A 237 -8.60 -10.96 -9.18
N SER A 238 -8.86 -10.40 -10.37
CA SER A 238 -10.22 -10.33 -10.91
C SER A 238 -10.61 -11.64 -11.60
N THR A 239 -11.91 -11.95 -11.66
CA THR A 239 -12.41 -13.18 -12.30
C THR A 239 -12.07 -13.25 -13.79
N ASN A 240 -11.94 -12.09 -14.46
CA ASN A 240 -11.48 -12.00 -15.84
C ASN A 240 -9.96 -11.79 -15.98
N ARG A 241 -9.21 -11.87 -14.87
CA ARG A 241 -7.74 -11.77 -14.81
C ARG A 241 -7.14 -10.44 -15.28
N SER A 242 -7.96 -9.41 -15.51
CA SER A 242 -7.49 -8.05 -15.89
C SER A 242 -6.84 -7.28 -14.75
N LEU A 243 -7.16 -7.62 -13.49
CA LEU A 243 -6.43 -7.19 -12.29
C LEU A 243 -5.69 -8.41 -11.72
N ASN A 244 -4.40 -8.29 -11.49
CA ASN A 244 -3.59 -9.30 -10.81
C ASN A 244 -2.38 -8.63 -10.14
N PHE A 245 -2.29 -8.69 -8.82
CA PHE A 245 -1.12 -8.21 -8.08
C PHE A 245 -0.87 -9.03 -6.82
N ASN A 246 0.38 -8.98 -6.36
CA ASN A 246 0.83 -9.59 -5.11
C ASN A 246 1.98 -8.74 -4.52
N VAL A 247 1.70 -8.07 -3.41
CA VAL A 247 2.58 -7.03 -2.86
C VAL A 247 2.67 -7.09 -1.35
N TYR A 248 3.80 -6.65 -0.82
CA TYR A 248 4.00 -6.45 0.61
C TYR A 248 4.32 -4.98 0.87
N LEU A 249 3.54 -4.35 1.74
CA LEU A 249 3.67 -2.95 2.11
C LEU A 249 4.30 -2.88 3.49
N PHE A 250 5.40 -2.13 3.61
CA PHE A 250 6.03 -1.93 4.92
C PHE A 250 5.17 -1.01 5.80
N ASN A 251 5.09 -1.32 7.09
CA ASN A 251 4.36 -0.53 8.06
C ASN A 251 5.31 0.52 8.69
N VAL A 252 5.69 1.51 7.89
CA VAL A 252 6.74 2.49 8.19
C VAL A 252 6.26 3.91 7.93
N GLN A 253 6.91 4.88 8.57
CA GLN A 253 6.65 6.30 8.39
C GLN A 253 7.95 7.08 8.46
N SER A 254 8.13 8.06 7.58
CA SER A 254 9.28 8.98 7.63
C SER A 254 9.37 9.67 8.99
N ASP A 255 10.60 9.88 9.45
CA ASP A 255 10.98 10.56 10.68
C ASP A 255 10.55 9.85 11.99
N ILE A 256 10.08 8.60 11.92
CA ILE A 256 9.59 7.85 13.07
C ILE A 256 10.09 6.41 13.02
N GLN A 257 10.68 5.96 14.13
CA GLN A 257 10.98 4.56 14.36
C GLN A 257 9.96 3.96 15.32
N PHE A 258 9.40 2.81 14.94
CA PHE A 258 8.48 2.03 15.75
C PHE A 258 9.21 0.84 16.39
N ASP A 259 8.91 0.58 17.66
CA ASP A 259 9.13 -0.72 18.28
C ASP A 259 7.91 -1.60 17.98
N TYR A 260 8.09 -2.60 17.11
CA TYR A 260 6.99 -3.46 16.69
C TYR A 260 6.53 -4.44 17.78
N ALA A 261 7.35 -4.69 18.81
CA ALA A 261 6.94 -5.53 19.92
C ALA A 261 5.78 -4.90 20.70
N SER A 262 5.87 -3.60 20.97
CA SER A 262 4.89 -2.86 21.78
C SER A 262 4.01 -1.88 21.00
N GLY A 263 4.43 -1.43 19.81
CA GLY A 263 3.83 -0.33 19.04
C GLY A 263 4.25 1.07 19.48
N ARG A 264 5.13 1.18 20.49
CA ARG A 264 5.68 2.48 20.90
C ARG A 264 6.57 3.05 19.80
N SER A 265 6.68 4.37 19.77
CA SER A 265 7.44 5.09 18.74
C SER A 265 8.29 6.21 19.33
N HIS A 266 9.37 6.54 18.62
CA HIS A 266 10.18 7.73 18.88
C HIS A 266 10.52 8.42 17.56
N ILE A 267 10.87 9.70 17.65
CA ILE A 267 11.31 10.47 16.50
C ILE A 267 12.71 10.00 16.11
N ASP A 268 12.85 9.60 14.85
CA ASP A 268 14.13 9.30 14.23
C ASP A 268 14.17 9.96 12.85
N ARG A 269 14.77 11.15 12.78
CA ARG A 269 14.86 11.94 11.54
C ARG A 269 15.79 11.33 10.48
N SER A 270 16.52 10.26 10.81
CA SER A 270 17.30 9.50 9.84
C SER A 270 16.46 8.47 9.08
N MET A 271 15.28 8.10 9.62
CA MET A 271 14.32 7.24 8.96
C MET A 271 13.63 7.99 7.81
N LYS A 272 13.89 7.55 6.58
CA LYS A 272 13.32 8.12 5.36
C LYS A 272 12.56 7.04 4.62
N VAL A 273 11.34 7.37 4.25
CA VAL A 273 10.48 6.54 3.42
C VAL A 273 10.14 7.34 2.17
N PRO A 274 10.65 6.97 0.99
CA PRO A 274 10.29 7.61 -0.27
C PRO A 274 8.79 7.49 -0.54
N GLU A 275 8.23 8.53 -1.16
CA GLU A 275 6.87 8.46 -1.71
C GLU A 275 6.82 7.39 -2.83
N PRO A 276 5.73 6.58 -2.88
CA PRO A 276 5.54 5.54 -3.88
C PRO A 276 5.22 6.05 -5.29
#